data_AF-A0A815DCM0-F1
#
_entry.id   AF-A0A815DCM0-F1
#
_cell.length_a   1.000
_cell.length_b   1.000
_cell.length_c   1.000
_cell.angle_alpha   90.00
_cell.angle_beta   90.00
_cell.angle_gamma   90.00
#
_symmetry.space_group_name_H-M   'P 1'
#
loop_
_entity.id
_entity.type
_entity.pdbx_description
1 polymer ?
#
loop_
_entity_poly.entity_id
_entity_poly.type
_entity_poly.pdbx_seq_one_letter_code
_entity_poly.pdbx_strand_id
1 'polypeptide(L)'
;VKRWRIQFVLSITIFVFALSTAILMIVDSATDGHIKPKDFKPKHKNDFSYYGKYRTDVIIPIYCISGITLGMVESIRRVIPVNIVGGNIIKLRKMNAIVHIFYELSGVGGALITGLVLIPRLGNNYAFLITPILFTISGLIWLLIRSVREKPNNVKSEHVPYIKQSKLNFIKRITKPPLLFIQSIYIGAKIVFTNRKFIWLFIIYPFAIYTHRYIENIIGPQVTRRYLNRSDWSQILVGGSNFGELLGALFVFCFNDIIKSPILPVRFDALMLLIIWYLPFYYPPVDQIKYAWIIAASLIPIGFTSAIGNISLDAYIQSSLTRLESKHKYISPLGAVVSFLYSTYIVIYSIANPLLGKHIDYVYNKTGNIHSALIYVAALQLTIIFILMFAATFIPKGAIAFNPVLIDEDDETMANDNTEKLNMILDENVDRGTIAETK
;
A
#
# COMPACT_ATOMS: atom_id res chain seq x y z
N VAL A 1 -8.81 -3.52 15.34
CA VAL A 1 -9.97 -3.02 14.55
C VAL A 1 -11.32 -3.46 15.13
N LYS A 2 -11.62 -4.74 15.35
CA LYS A 2 -12.95 -5.22 15.86
C LYS A 2 -13.41 -4.74 17.26
N ARG A 3 -12.62 -3.97 18.02
CA ARG A 3 -12.92 -3.62 19.44
C ARG A 3 -13.35 -2.18 19.67
N TRP A 4 -13.13 -1.29 18.70
CA TRP A 4 -13.34 0.15 18.86
C TRP A 4 -14.07 0.69 17.64
N ARG A 5 -14.88 1.74 17.82
CA ARG A 5 -15.55 2.42 16.70
C ARG A 5 -14.50 2.97 15.76
N ILE A 6 -14.52 2.52 14.50
CA ILE A 6 -13.52 2.84 13.48
C ILE A 6 -13.34 4.37 13.33
N GLN A 7 -14.44 5.12 13.39
CA GLN A 7 -14.48 6.56 13.22
C GLN A 7 -13.63 7.31 14.25
N PHE A 8 -13.75 6.93 15.53
CA PHE A 8 -13.00 7.58 16.61
C PHE A 8 -11.51 7.27 16.52
N VAL A 9 -11.17 6.00 16.26
CA VAL A 9 -9.77 5.58 16.10
C VAL A 9 -9.14 6.32 14.92
N LEU A 10 -9.85 6.39 13.79
CA LEU A 10 -9.37 7.05 12.58
C LEU A 10 -9.21 8.56 12.79
N SER A 11 -10.20 9.23 13.41
CA SER A 11 -10.13 10.66 13.70
C SER A 11 -8.93 11.01 14.59
N ILE A 12 -8.75 10.28 15.70
CA ILE A 12 -7.62 10.49 16.62
C ILE A 12 -6.30 10.29 15.88
N THR A 13 -6.21 9.23 15.07
CA THR A 13 -5.01 8.91 14.30
C THR A 13 -4.66 10.03 13.31
N ILE A 14 -5.67 10.58 12.62
CA ILE A 14 -5.52 11.69 11.69
C ILE A 14 -5.07 12.97 12.41
N PHE A 15 -5.63 13.28 13.59
CA PHE A 15 -5.19 14.44 14.38
C PHE A 15 -3.75 14.29 14.88
N VAL A 16 -3.35 13.10 15.33
CA VAL A 16 -1.96 12.84 15.75
C VAL A 16 -1.02 13.01 14.56
N PHE A 17 -1.37 12.52 13.36
CA PHE A 17 -0.58 12.74 12.14
C PHE A 17 -0.46 14.24 11.80
N ALA A 18 -1.57 14.98 11.85
CA ALA A 18 -1.57 16.43 11.62
C ALA A 18 -0.60 17.13 12.59
N LEU A 19 -0.68 16.82 13.89
CA LEU A 19 0.21 17.36 14.91
C LEU A 19 1.68 17.00 14.63
N SER A 20 1.98 15.75 14.29
CA SER A 20 3.35 15.31 13.97
C SER A 20 3.95 16.09 12.81
N THR A 21 3.17 16.40 11.78
CA THR A 21 3.65 17.22 10.65
C THR A 21 3.81 18.70 11.00
N ALA A 22 2.97 19.24 11.90
CA ALA A 22 3.07 20.63 12.37
C ALA A 22 4.32 20.86 13.23
N ILE A 23 4.72 19.88 14.05
CA ILE A 23 5.87 19.99 14.96
C ILE A 23 7.15 20.37 14.19
N LEU A 24 7.36 19.86 12.98
CA LEU A 24 8.55 20.18 12.18
C LEU A 24 8.66 21.69 11.90
N MET A 25 7.55 22.34 11.54
CA MET A 25 7.51 23.78 11.31
C MET A 25 7.63 24.58 12.60
N ILE A 26 7.00 24.10 13.69
CA ILE A 26 7.09 24.75 15.01
C ILE A 26 8.53 24.75 15.52
N VAL A 27 9.23 23.62 15.41
CA VAL A 27 10.63 23.50 15.83
C VAL A 27 11.55 24.35 14.95
N ASP A 28 11.31 24.37 13.64
CA ASP A 28 12.06 25.23 12.71
C ASP A 28 11.90 26.71 13.10
N SER A 29 10.66 27.18 13.27
CA SER A 29 10.37 28.56 13.68
C SER A 29 10.92 28.90 15.07
N ALA A 30 10.84 27.98 16.03
CA ALA A 30 11.35 28.17 17.38
C ALA A 30 12.88 28.23 17.46
N THR A 31 13.59 27.83 16.40
CA THR A 31 15.06 27.84 16.33
C THR A 31 15.59 28.84 15.30
N ASP A 32 14.88 29.97 15.15
CA ASP A 32 15.15 31.09 14.24
C ASP A 32 14.90 30.79 12.74
N GLY A 33 14.22 29.69 12.40
CA GLY A 33 13.84 29.37 11.04
C GLY A 33 12.72 30.26 10.51
N HIS A 34 12.82 30.67 9.25
CA HIS A 34 11.87 31.58 8.62
C HIS A 34 11.57 31.15 7.17
N ILE A 35 10.43 31.62 6.67
CA ILE A 35 10.00 31.35 5.29
C ILE A 35 11.08 31.86 4.33
N LYS A 36 11.40 31.06 3.32
CA LYS A 36 12.41 31.40 2.31
C LYS A 36 12.14 32.80 1.72
N PRO A 37 13.08 33.75 1.84
CA PRO A 37 12.93 35.07 1.25
C PRO A 37 12.82 34.99 -0.28
N LYS A 38 11.96 35.82 -0.90
CA LYS A 38 11.73 35.82 -2.35
C LYS A 38 13.02 36.09 -3.16
N ASP A 39 13.89 36.96 -2.64
CA ASP A 39 15.16 37.35 -3.27
C ASP A 39 16.38 36.67 -2.64
N PHE A 40 16.19 35.48 -2.06
CA PHE A 40 17.29 34.77 -1.42
C PHE A 40 18.39 34.41 -2.43
N LYS A 41 19.50 35.13 -2.36
CA LYS A 41 20.74 34.82 -3.07
C LYS A 41 21.66 34.01 -2.14
N PRO A 42 21.87 32.72 -2.41
CA PRO A 42 22.72 31.90 -1.56
C PRO A 42 24.15 32.46 -1.61
N LYS A 43 24.77 32.72 -0.44
CA LYS A 43 26.16 33.17 -0.36
C LYS A 43 27.14 32.05 -0.77
N HIS A 44 26.75 30.79 -0.56
CA HIS A 44 27.52 29.59 -0.89
C HIS A 44 26.62 28.49 -1.45
N LYS A 45 27.21 27.48 -2.10
CA LYS A 45 26.51 26.37 -2.79
C LYS A 45 25.54 25.56 -1.88
N ASN A 46 25.65 25.70 -0.56
CA ASN A 46 24.79 25.09 0.47
C ASN A 46 24.33 26.12 1.52
N ASP A 47 24.03 27.35 1.11
CA ASP A 47 23.50 28.36 2.02
C ASP A 47 22.02 28.11 2.35
N PHE A 48 21.79 27.62 3.56
CA PHE A 48 20.48 27.31 4.12
C PHE A 48 20.18 28.16 5.36
N SER A 49 20.71 29.39 5.40
CA SER A 49 20.61 30.31 6.55
C SER A 49 19.19 30.67 6.98
N TYR A 50 18.18 30.39 6.14
CA TYR A 50 16.77 30.60 6.46
C TYR A 50 16.13 29.45 7.26
N TYR A 51 16.78 28.29 7.38
CA TYR A 51 16.28 27.20 8.24
C TYR A 51 16.69 27.38 9.69
N GLY A 52 15.88 26.84 10.59
CA GLY A 52 16.13 26.86 12.01
C GLY A 52 17.34 26.00 12.42
N LYS A 53 17.95 26.36 13.54
CA LYS A 53 19.11 25.68 14.13
C LYS A 53 18.67 24.60 15.12
N TYR A 54 18.06 23.52 14.62
CA TYR A 54 17.74 22.35 15.43
C TYR A 54 18.55 21.13 14.99
N ARG A 55 18.72 20.17 15.91
CA ARG A 55 19.35 18.89 15.59
C ARG A 55 18.45 18.10 14.64
N THR A 56 18.96 17.74 13.47
CA THR A 56 18.23 16.94 12.46
C THR A 56 17.72 15.60 13.01
N ASP A 57 18.37 15.06 14.04
CA ASP A 57 17.94 13.82 14.71
C ASP A 57 16.50 13.89 15.28
N VAL A 58 15.99 15.09 15.57
CA VAL A 58 14.61 15.33 16.03
C VAL A 58 13.57 14.84 15.02
N ILE A 59 13.94 14.77 13.74
CA ILE A 59 13.09 14.26 12.66
C ILE A 59 12.76 12.77 12.89
N ILE A 60 13.68 11.98 13.44
CA ILE A 60 13.52 10.52 13.61
C ILE A 60 12.29 10.17 14.46
N PRO A 61 12.14 10.63 15.72
CA PRO A 61 10.97 10.28 16.53
C PRO A 61 9.66 10.82 15.94
N ILE A 62 9.69 11.98 15.27
CA ILE A 62 8.51 12.54 14.60
C ILE A 62 8.04 11.61 13.47
N TYR A 63 8.96 11.17 12.60
CA TYR A 63 8.64 10.25 11.51
C TYR A 63 8.21 8.87 12.00
N CYS A 64 8.72 8.39 13.14
CA CYS A 64 8.24 7.16 13.77
C CYS A 64 6.76 7.26 14.17
N ILE A 65 6.35 8.37 14.80
CA ILE A 65 4.95 8.61 15.19
C ILE A 65 4.06 8.79 13.95
N SER A 66 4.53 9.55 12.95
CA SER A 66 3.86 9.68 11.65
C SER A 66 3.68 8.34 10.94
N GLY A 67 4.68 7.45 11.02
CA GLY A 67 4.61 6.11 10.45
C GLY A 67 3.56 5.23 11.11
N ILE A 68 3.46 5.26 12.45
CA ILE A 68 2.43 4.53 13.20
C ILE A 68 1.03 5.02 12.81
N THR A 69 0.84 6.33 12.76
CA THR A 69 -0.46 6.92 12.43
C THR A 69 -0.87 6.66 10.99
N LEU A 70 0.04 6.85 10.03
CA LEU A 70 -0.20 6.54 8.62
C LEU A 70 -0.50 5.05 8.41
N GLY A 71 0.24 4.15 9.07
CA GLY A 71 -0.01 2.71 9.01
C GLY A 71 -1.39 2.30 9.54
N MET A 72 -1.90 3.01 10.56
CA MET A 72 -3.26 2.80 11.06
C MET A 72 -4.33 3.26 10.06
N VAL A 73 -4.14 4.43 9.42
CA VAL A 73 -5.05 4.93 8.37
C VAL A 73 -5.11 3.94 7.20
N GLU A 74 -3.96 3.49 6.72
CA GLU A 74 -3.85 2.56 5.59
C GLU A 74 -4.49 1.19 5.90
N SER A 75 -4.28 0.68 7.13
CA SER A 75 -4.90 -0.57 7.59
C SER A 75 -6.43 -0.45 7.64
N ILE A 76 -6.96 0.67 8.13
CA ILE A 76 -8.40 0.90 8.23
C ILE A 76 -9.02 1.05 6.83
N ARG A 77 -8.35 1.78 5.93
CA ARG A 77 -8.77 1.99 4.53
C ARG A 77 -9.05 0.67 3.81
N ARG A 78 -8.25 -0.37 4.05
CA ARG A 78 -8.40 -1.69 3.40
C ARG A 78 -9.55 -2.53 3.95
N VAL A 79 -10.06 -2.21 5.13
CA VAL A 79 -11.16 -2.94 5.78
C VAL A 79 -12.53 -2.31 5.49
N ILE A 80 -12.57 -0.99 5.29
CA ILE A 80 -13.84 -0.25 5.04
C ILE A 80 -14.61 -0.76 3.81
N PRO A 81 -14.00 -0.97 2.62
CA PRO A 81 -14.71 -1.45 1.44
C PRO A 81 -15.44 -2.78 1.68
N VAL A 82 -14.77 -3.76 2.28
CA VAL A 82 -15.35 -5.06 2.62
C VAL A 82 -16.54 -4.93 3.56
N ASN A 83 -16.45 -4.04 4.54
CA ASN A 83 -17.56 -3.78 5.46
C ASN A 83 -18.76 -3.12 4.77
N ILE A 84 -18.57 -2.39 3.66
CA ILE A 84 -19.65 -1.72 2.93
C ILE A 84 -20.32 -2.66 1.92
N VAL A 85 -19.54 -3.37 1.10
CA VAL A 85 -20.07 -4.14 -0.04
C VAL A 85 -20.08 -5.67 0.16
N GLY A 86 -19.50 -6.18 1.25
CA GLY A 86 -19.39 -7.61 1.54
C GLY A 86 -18.34 -8.32 0.66
N GLY A 87 -18.47 -9.64 0.50
CA GLY A 87 -17.48 -10.49 -0.19
C GLY A 87 -17.59 -10.56 -1.72
N ASN A 88 -18.47 -9.77 -2.36
CA ASN A 88 -18.64 -9.82 -3.82
C ASN A 88 -17.46 -9.14 -4.53
N ILE A 89 -16.67 -9.91 -5.27
CA ILE A 89 -15.43 -9.44 -5.90
C ILE A 89 -15.64 -8.27 -6.88
N ILE A 90 -16.73 -8.27 -7.65
CA ILE A 90 -17.04 -7.23 -8.64
C ILE A 90 -17.35 -5.91 -7.93
N LYS A 91 -18.18 -5.96 -6.88
CA LYS A 91 -18.51 -4.77 -6.07
C LYS A 91 -17.31 -4.27 -5.27
N LEU A 92 -16.51 -5.18 -4.71
CA LEU A 92 -15.27 -4.86 -4.00
C LEU A 92 -14.29 -4.15 -4.92
N ARG A 93 -14.10 -4.65 -6.14
CA ARG A 93 -13.19 -4.03 -7.09
C ARG A 93 -13.64 -2.61 -7.47
N LYS A 94 -14.93 -2.39 -7.72
CA LYS A 94 -15.48 -1.05 -7.98
C LYS A 94 -15.32 -0.12 -6.76
N MET A 95 -15.60 -0.59 -5.55
CA MET A 95 -15.44 0.21 -4.33
C MET A 95 -13.96 0.55 -4.07
N ASN A 96 -13.06 -0.42 -4.18
CA ASN A 96 -11.61 -0.21 -4.04
C ASN A 96 -11.10 0.78 -5.11
N ALA A 97 -11.58 0.68 -6.35
CA ALA A 97 -11.24 1.62 -7.42
C ALA A 97 -11.69 3.06 -7.10
N ILE A 98 -12.91 3.27 -6.60
CA ILE A 98 -13.38 4.60 -6.17
C ILE A 98 -12.47 5.19 -5.09
N VAL A 99 -12.15 4.41 -4.07
CA VAL A 99 -11.26 4.86 -2.98
C VAL A 99 -9.87 5.21 -3.53
N HIS A 100 -9.34 4.40 -4.45
CA HIS A 100 -8.07 4.70 -5.13
C HIS A 100 -8.14 5.98 -5.98
N ILE A 101 -9.21 6.20 -6.75
CA ILE A 101 -9.38 7.41 -7.56
C ILE A 101 -9.26 8.68 -6.71
N PHE A 102 -9.96 8.75 -5.57
CA PHE A 102 -9.88 9.92 -4.68
C PHE A 102 -8.50 10.09 -4.03
N TYR A 103 -7.88 8.96 -3.66
CA TYR A 103 -6.54 8.94 -3.08
C TYR A 103 -5.49 9.44 -4.07
N GLU A 104 -5.53 8.96 -5.33
CA GLU A 104 -4.57 9.35 -6.37
C GLU A 104 -4.84 10.74 -6.95
N LEU A 105 -6.11 11.17 -7.04
CA LEU A 105 -6.45 12.54 -7.40
C LEU A 105 -5.82 13.53 -6.39
N SER A 106 -5.92 13.20 -5.09
CA SER A 106 -5.27 13.98 -4.04
C SER A 106 -3.75 13.87 -4.11
N GLY A 107 -3.21 12.70 -4.45
CA GLY A 107 -1.78 12.45 -4.63
C GLY A 107 -1.15 13.26 -5.77
N VAL A 108 -1.79 13.30 -6.94
CA VAL A 108 -1.36 14.11 -8.10
C VAL A 108 -1.39 15.60 -7.75
N GLY A 109 -2.54 16.08 -7.25
CA GLY A 109 -2.71 17.47 -6.87
C GLY A 109 -1.71 17.90 -5.80
N GLY A 110 -1.56 17.09 -4.74
CA GLY A 110 -0.62 17.35 -3.65
C GLY A 110 0.83 17.40 -4.09
N ALA A 111 1.28 16.43 -4.91
CA ALA A 111 2.65 16.38 -5.40
C ALA A 111 2.97 17.59 -6.30
N LEU A 112 2.09 17.91 -7.26
CA LEU A 112 2.30 19.03 -8.18
C LEU A 112 2.26 20.39 -7.47
N ILE A 113 1.30 20.61 -6.55
CA ILE A 113 1.25 21.83 -5.74
C ILE A 113 2.51 21.96 -4.89
N THR A 114 2.98 20.86 -4.29
CA THR A 114 4.17 20.86 -3.46
C THR A 114 5.43 21.20 -4.26
N GLY A 115 5.64 20.51 -5.39
CA GLY A 115 6.83 20.69 -6.24
C GLY A 115 6.88 22.01 -6.99
N LEU A 116 5.73 22.49 -7.51
CA LEU A 116 5.69 23.67 -8.38
C LEU A 116 5.41 24.98 -7.62
N VAL A 117 4.76 24.90 -6.46
CA VAL A 117 4.30 26.10 -5.73
C VAL A 117 4.90 26.17 -4.33
N LEU A 118 4.72 25.14 -3.49
CA LEU A 118 5.06 25.24 -2.07
C LEU A 118 6.58 25.26 -1.84
N ILE A 119 7.33 24.28 -2.34
CA ILE A 119 8.78 24.22 -2.14
C ILE A 119 9.48 25.46 -2.75
N PRO A 120 9.18 25.89 -3.99
CA PRO A 120 9.82 27.08 -4.55
C PRO A 120 9.56 28.37 -3.77
N ARG A 121 8.34 28.53 -3.19
CA ARG A 121 7.93 29.76 -2.50
C ARG A 121 8.21 29.76 -1.00
N LEU A 122 8.07 28.62 -0.33
CA LEU A 122 8.12 28.52 1.13
C LEU A 122 9.41 27.86 1.63
N GLY A 123 10.13 27.14 0.77
CA GLY A 123 11.23 26.24 1.17
C GLY A 123 10.72 24.88 1.64
N ASN A 124 11.63 23.95 1.92
CA ASN A 124 11.27 22.55 2.20
C ASN A 124 10.55 22.38 3.54
N ASN A 125 10.96 23.11 4.59
CA ASN A 125 10.38 22.97 5.94
C ASN A 125 8.96 23.54 6.00
N TYR A 126 8.73 24.72 5.40
CA TYR A 126 7.41 25.36 5.37
C TYR A 126 6.49 24.84 4.25
N ALA A 127 6.98 24.01 3.31
CA ALA A 127 6.12 23.37 2.32
C ALA A 127 5.05 22.46 2.96
N PHE A 128 5.27 21.99 4.19
CA PHE A 128 4.31 21.20 4.96
C PHE A 128 3.12 22.01 5.48
N LEU A 129 3.07 23.33 5.30
CA LEU A 129 2.05 24.22 5.88
C LEU A 129 0.60 23.76 5.66
N ILE A 130 0.32 23.24 4.47
CA ILE A 130 -1.03 22.81 4.09
C ILE A 130 -1.42 21.48 4.75
N THR A 131 -0.46 20.59 5.00
CA THR A 131 -0.68 19.24 5.53
C THR A 131 -1.44 19.22 6.87
N PRO A 132 -0.99 19.89 7.95
CA PRO A 132 -1.70 19.82 9.23
C PRO A 132 -3.11 20.43 9.14
N ILE A 133 -3.33 21.45 8.30
CA ILE A 133 -4.63 22.08 8.11
C ILE A 133 -5.61 21.08 7.47
N LEU A 134 -5.23 20.49 6.34
CA LEU A 134 -6.09 19.53 5.63
C LEU A 134 -6.34 18.26 6.43
N PHE A 135 -5.33 17.73 7.13
CA PHE A 135 -5.51 16.55 7.98
C PHE A 135 -6.39 16.86 9.20
N THR A 136 -6.27 18.03 9.84
CA THR A 136 -7.19 18.45 10.91
C THR A 136 -8.64 18.54 10.40
N ILE A 137 -8.87 19.14 9.24
CA ILE A 137 -10.20 19.20 8.61
C ILE A 137 -10.73 17.79 8.33
N SER A 138 -9.90 16.90 7.77
CA SER A 138 -10.26 15.49 7.54
C SER A 138 -10.64 14.77 8.84
N GLY A 139 -9.88 14.98 9.93
CA GLY A 139 -10.18 14.42 11.24
C GLY A 139 -11.52 14.92 11.80
N LEU A 140 -11.84 16.21 11.61
CA LEU A 140 -13.13 16.78 11.99
C LEU A 140 -14.28 16.19 11.17
N ILE A 141 -14.12 16.05 9.85
CA ILE A 141 -15.13 15.42 8.99
C ILE A 141 -15.41 13.98 9.47
N TRP A 142 -14.37 13.21 9.82
CA TRP A 142 -14.55 11.85 10.32
C TRP A 142 -15.32 11.75 11.65
N LEU A 143 -15.22 12.77 12.51
CA LEU A 143 -16.05 12.86 13.71
C LEU A 143 -17.52 13.15 13.40
N LEU A 144 -17.80 13.85 12.30
CA LEU A 144 -19.15 14.24 11.88
C LEU A 144 -19.89 13.14 11.10
N ILE A 145 -19.16 12.23 10.46
CA ILE A 145 -19.77 11.11 9.73
C ILE A 145 -20.50 10.20 10.72
N ARG A 146 -21.83 10.10 10.62
CA ARG A 146 -22.61 9.10 11.38
C ARG A 146 -22.32 7.71 10.83
N SER A 147 -21.97 6.77 11.69
CA SER A 147 -21.76 5.37 11.28
C SER A 147 -23.07 4.83 10.73
N VAL A 148 -23.08 4.41 9.47
CA VAL A 148 -24.15 3.57 8.91
C VAL A 148 -24.10 2.28 9.71
N ARG A 149 -25.00 2.21 10.70
CA ARG A 149 -25.44 1.03 11.47
C ARG A 149 -24.56 -0.18 11.17
N GLU A 150 -23.53 -0.41 12.00
CA GLU A 150 -22.96 -1.75 12.11
C GLU A 150 -24.17 -2.67 12.32
N LYS A 151 -24.59 -3.43 11.29
CA LYS A 151 -25.53 -4.51 11.53
C LYS A 151 -24.85 -5.30 12.64
N PRO A 152 -25.48 -5.47 13.81
CA PRO A 152 -24.95 -6.40 14.78
C PRO A 152 -24.95 -7.73 14.03
N ASN A 153 -23.78 -8.15 13.57
CA ASN A 153 -23.64 -9.53 13.15
C ASN A 153 -24.12 -10.31 14.37
N ASN A 154 -25.10 -11.18 14.15
CA ASN A 154 -25.64 -12.13 15.13
C ASN A 154 -24.56 -13.13 15.63
N VAL A 155 -23.30 -12.71 15.73
CA VAL A 155 -22.45 -13.14 16.81
C VAL A 155 -23.16 -12.62 18.04
N LYS A 156 -23.94 -13.49 18.68
CA LYS A 156 -24.30 -13.36 20.09
C LYS A 156 -23.07 -12.72 20.74
N SER A 157 -23.20 -11.46 21.14
CA SER A 157 -22.37 -10.93 22.19
C SER A 157 -22.81 -11.69 23.42
N GLU A 158 -22.49 -13.00 23.47
CA GLU A 158 -22.22 -13.67 24.71
C GLU A 158 -21.30 -12.70 25.41
N HIS A 159 -21.84 -12.12 26.47
CA HIS A 159 -21.10 -11.42 27.46
C HIS A 159 -19.79 -12.18 27.66
N VAL A 160 -18.72 -11.72 27.00
CA VAL A 160 -17.39 -11.84 27.60
C VAL A 160 -17.65 -11.24 28.97
N PRO A 161 -17.60 -12.04 30.04
CA PRO A 161 -17.98 -11.57 31.35
C PRO A 161 -17.23 -10.26 31.50
N TYR A 162 -17.99 -9.19 31.76
CA TYR A 162 -17.44 -7.89 32.10
C TYR A 162 -16.36 -8.22 33.12
N ILE A 163 -15.10 -8.26 32.68
CA ILE A 163 -14.02 -8.71 33.54
C ILE A 163 -14.05 -7.63 34.59
N LYS A 164 -14.59 -8.01 35.74
CA LYS A 164 -14.68 -7.23 36.96
C LYS A 164 -13.44 -6.37 36.95
N GLN A 165 -13.66 -5.06 36.82
CA GLN A 165 -12.69 -4.03 36.49
C GLN A 165 -11.72 -3.85 37.66
N SER A 166 -11.03 -4.95 37.96
CA SER A 166 -10.26 -5.27 39.13
C SER A 166 -8.83 -5.32 38.63
N LYS A 167 -8.13 -4.20 38.83
CA LYS A 167 -6.67 -4.09 38.86
C LYS A 167 -5.92 -4.99 37.86
N LEU A 168 -6.30 -4.94 36.57
CA LEU A 168 -5.48 -5.54 35.52
C LEU A 168 -4.25 -4.65 35.31
N ASN A 169 -3.10 -5.11 35.79
CA ASN A 169 -1.80 -4.44 35.74
C ASN A 169 -1.59 -3.69 34.41
N PHE A 170 -1.30 -2.40 34.49
CA PHE A 170 -1.00 -1.50 33.36
C PHE A 170 -0.07 -2.15 32.32
N ILE A 171 0.92 -2.91 32.79
CA ILE A 171 1.86 -3.69 31.98
C ILE A 171 1.14 -4.70 31.06
N LYS A 172 0.16 -5.47 31.58
CA LYS A 172 -0.62 -6.42 30.77
C LYS A 172 -1.49 -5.73 29.71
N ARG A 173 -1.84 -4.45 29.91
CA ARG A 173 -2.61 -3.65 28.93
C ARG A 173 -1.74 -3.12 27.80
N ILE A 174 -0.46 -2.86 28.07
CA ILE A 174 0.53 -2.39 27.09
C ILE A 174 1.15 -3.55 26.31
N THR A 175 1.39 -4.71 26.93
CA THR A 175 2.05 -5.85 26.26
C THR A 175 1.12 -6.68 25.38
N LYS A 176 -0.19 -6.66 25.63
CA LYS A 176 -1.16 -7.46 24.89
C LYS A 176 -1.31 -7.08 23.40
N PRO A 177 -1.34 -5.79 22.99
CA PRO A 177 -1.47 -5.43 21.58
C PRO A 177 -0.29 -5.87 20.68
N PRO A 178 0.99 -5.67 21.06
CA PRO A 178 2.12 -6.18 20.28
C PRO A 178 2.09 -7.71 20.12
N LEU A 179 1.76 -8.44 21.19
CA LEU A 179 1.63 -9.90 21.14
C LEU A 179 0.52 -10.35 20.20
N LEU A 180 -0.63 -9.67 20.21
CA LEU A 180 -1.73 -9.95 19.27
C LEU A 180 -1.33 -9.65 17.83
N PHE A 181 -0.50 -8.64 17.60
CA PHE A 181 0.04 -8.33 16.27
C PHE A 181 0.97 -9.44 15.77
N ILE A 182 1.92 -9.90 16.60
CA ILE A 182 2.79 -11.04 16.26
C ILE A 182 1.96 -12.30 16.00
N GLN A 183 0.94 -12.57 16.81
CA GLN A 183 0.03 -13.69 16.59
C GLN A 183 -0.73 -13.56 15.26
N SER A 184 -1.15 -12.34 14.89
CA SER A 184 -1.79 -12.04 13.61
C SER A 184 -0.85 -12.31 12.43
N ILE A 185 0.43 -11.90 12.53
CA ILE A 185 1.46 -12.21 11.55
C ILE A 185 1.66 -13.73 11.42
N TYR A 186 1.79 -14.44 12.55
CA TYR A 186 2.00 -15.89 12.55
C TYR A 186 0.84 -16.65 11.88
N ILE A 187 -0.42 -16.29 12.22
CA ILE A 187 -1.60 -16.89 11.60
C ILE A 187 -1.65 -16.54 10.11
N GLY A 188 -1.35 -15.30 9.73
CA GLY A 188 -1.26 -14.87 8.34
C GLY A 188 -0.23 -15.67 7.56
N ALA A 189 0.97 -15.84 8.11
CA ALA A 189 2.05 -16.65 7.53
C ALA A 189 1.60 -18.10 7.34
N LYS A 190 0.96 -18.70 8.36
CA LYS A 190 0.42 -20.07 8.26
C LYS A 190 -0.59 -20.18 7.12
N ILE A 191 -1.54 -19.26 7.01
CA ILE A 191 -2.54 -19.28 5.91
C ILE A 191 -1.85 -19.17 4.54
N VAL A 192 -0.88 -18.26 4.41
CA VAL A 192 -0.18 -18.00 3.14
C VAL A 192 0.66 -19.20 2.70
N PHE A 193 1.40 -19.83 3.61
CA PHE A 193 2.30 -20.93 3.28
C PHE A 193 1.65 -22.32 3.26
N THR A 194 0.50 -22.51 3.91
CA THR A 194 -0.20 -23.81 3.90
C THR A 194 -1.08 -23.97 2.66
N ASN A 195 -1.66 -22.90 2.11
CA ASN A 195 -2.54 -22.98 0.95
C ASN A 195 -1.84 -22.52 -0.33
N ARG A 196 -1.82 -23.40 -1.34
CA ARG A 196 -1.30 -23.07 -2.69
C ARG A 196 -1.98 -21.83 -3.29
N LYS A 197 -3.26 -21.61 -2.96
CA LYS A 197 -4.04 -20.42 -3.33
C LYS A 197 -3.38 -19.09 -2.94
N PHE A 198 -2.57 -19.06 -1.87
CA PHE A 198 -2.01 -17.84 -1.31
C PHE A 198 -0.47 -17.77 -1.37
N ILE A 199 0.24 -18.88 -1.55
CA ILE A 199 1.72 -18.91 -1.49
C ILE A 199 2.39 -17.92 -2.44
N TRP A 200 1.83 -17.72 -3.63
CA TRP A 200 2.35 -16.80 -4.63
C TRP A 200 2.22 -15.32 -4.22
N LEU A 201 1.24 -14.99 -3.36
CA LEU A 201 1.05 -13.64 -2.83
C LEU A 201 2.24 -13.20 -1.98
N PHE A 202 2.96 -14.15 -1.35
CA PHE A 202 4.15 -13.85 -0.56
C PHE A 202 5.25 -13.16 -1.39
N ILE A 203 5.37 -13.51 -2.67
CA ILE A 203 6.32 -12.85 -3.58
C ILE A 203 5.67 -11.61 -4.18
N ILE A 204 4.49 -11.76 -4.77
CA ILE A 204 3.89 -10.69 -5.59
C ILE A 204 3.53 -9.47 -4.77
N TYR A 205 2.85 -9.64 -3.65
CA TYR A 205 2.30 -8.52 -2.89
C TYR A 205 3.41 -7.63 -2.30
N PRO A 206 4.43 -8.17 -1.59
CA PRO A 206 5.47 -7.32 -1.04
C PRO A 206 6.33 -6.64 -2.10
N PHE A 207 6.67 -7.35 -3.17
CA PHE A 207 7.51 -6.79 -4.23
C PHE A 207 6.80 -5.73 -5.07
N ALA A 208 5.51 -5.90 -5.40
CA ALA A 208 4.74 -4.90 -6.13
C ALA A 208 4.70 -3.55 -5.39
N ILE A 209 4.39 -3.59 -4.09
CA ILE A 209 4.35 -2.37 -3.25
C ILE A 209 5.77 -1.81 -3.07
N TYR A 210 6.77 -2.69 -2.85
CA TYR A 210 8.16 -2.30 -2.70
C TYR A 210 8.69 -1.55 -3.92
N THR A 211 8.60 -2.13 -5.12
CA THR A 211 9.21 -1.55 -6.33
C THR A 211 8.60 -0.22 -6.69
N HIS A 212 7.28 -0.10 -6.59
CA HIS A 212 6.59 1.15 -6.86
C HIS A 212 7.08 2.25 -5.92
N ARG A 213 7.05 2.01 -4.61
CA ARG A 213 7.54 2.99 -3.61
C ARG A 213 9.04 3.24 -3.72
N TYR A 214 9.81 2.24 -4.13
CA TYR A 214 11.25 2.34 -4.33
C TYR A 214 11.59 3.30 -5.47
N ILE A 215 10.88 3.18 -6.59
CA ILE A 215 11.05 4.07 -7.75
C ILE A 215 10.71 5.52 -7.36
N GLU A 216 9.57 5.73 -6.69
CA GLU A 216 9.11 7.06 -6.30
C GLU A 216 9.99 7.75 -5.25
N ASN A 217 10.37 7.02 -4.20
CA ASN A 217 10.98 7.62 -3.01
C ASN A 217 12.51 7.56 -3.02
N ILE A 218 13.13 6.75 -3.88
CA ILE A 218 14.59 6.56 -3.89
C ILE A 218 15.14 6.92 -5.27
N ILE A 219 14.67 6.25 -6.33
CA ILE A 219 15.19 6.52 -7.68
C ILE A 219 14.82 7.95 -8.12
N GLY A 220 13.57 8.36 -7.97
CA GLY A 220 13.08 9.69 -8.34
C GLY A 220 13.93 10.83 -7.75
N PRO A 221 14.05 10.94 -6.41
CA PRO A 221 14.86 11.98 -5.77
C PRO A 221 16.33 11.96 -6.14
N GLN A 222 16.93 10.78 -6.35
CA GLN A 222 18.33 10.69 -6.76
C GLN A 222 18.50 11.17 -8.21
N VAL A 223 17.61 10.78 -9.11
CA VAL A 223 17.64 11.25 -10.51
C VAL A 223 17.44 12.75 -10.58
N THR A 224 16.44 13.32 -9.91
CA THR A 224 16.21 14.77 -10.01
C THR A 224 17.31 15.59 -9.33
N ARG A 225 17.81 15.14 -8.17
CA ARG A 225 18.91 15.82 -7.48
C ARG A 225 20.24 15.71 -8.24
N ARG A 226 20.57 14.54 -8.80
CA ARG A 226 21.90 14.26 -9.35
C ARG A 226 21.99 14.45 -10.87
N TYR A 227 20.92 14.23 -11.63
CA TYR A 227 20.90 14.49 -13.07
C TYR A 227 20.36 15.87 -13.41
N LEU A 228 19.31 16.32 -12.72
CA LEU A 228 18.65 17.59 -13.04
C LEU A 228 19.08 18.75 -12.15
N ASN A 229 19.91 18.49 -11.12
CA ASN A 229 20.39 19.45 -10.13
C ASN A 229 19.26 20.13 -9.31
N ARG A 230 18.07 19.51 -9.27
CA ARG A 230 16.84 20.09 -8.71
C ARG A 230 16.05 19.02 -7.95
N SER A 231 16.21 18.98 -6.63
CA SER A 231 15.54 17.98 -5.78
C SER A 231 14.02 18.16 -5.70
N ASP A 232 13.53 19.39 -5.86
CA ASP A 232 12.12 19.77 -5.86
C ASP A 232 11.33 19.08 -6.99
N TRP A 233 11.98 18.82 -8.12
CA TRP A 233 11.35 18.15 -9.26
C TRP A 233 11.06 16.67 -9.02
N SER A 234 11.54 16.07 -7.93
CA SER A 234 11.13 14.73 -7.52
C SER A 234 9.61 14.63 -7.36
N GLN A 235 8.95 15.72 -6.93
CA GLN A 235 7.50 15.78 -6.80
C GLN A 235 6.77 15.79 -8.15
N ILE A 236 7.41 16.23 -9.24
CA ILE A 236 6.86 16.11 -10.59
C ILE A 236 6.85 14.64 -11.02
N LEU A 237 7.94 13.91 -10.73
CA LEU A 237 8.02 12.47 -11.00
C LEU A 237 6.97 11.68 -10.21
N VAL A 238 6.83 11.96 -8.91
CA VAL A 238 5.77 11.39 -8.07
C VAL A 238 4.39 11.74 -8.62
N GLY A 239 4.17 13.00 -9.05
CA GLY A 239 2.92 13.41 -9.69
C GLY A 239 2.61 12.63 -10.97
N GLY A 240 3.61 12.31 -11.79
CA GLY A 240 3.44 11.47 -12.99
C GLY A 240 3.10 10.01 -12.65
N SER A 241 3.75 9.44 -11.64
CA SER A 241 3.47 8.09 -11.13
C SER A 241 2.03 7.99 -10.59
N ASN A 242 1.63 8.88 -9.67
CA ASN A 242 0.27 8.97 -9.13
C ASN A 242 -0.78 9.21 -10.23
N PHE A 243 -0.44 9.97 -11.28
CA PHE A 243 -1.35 10.19 -12.41
C PHE A 243 -1.56 8.89 -13.20
N GLY A 244 -0.49 8.10 -13.40
CA GLY A 244 -0.61 6.74 -13.89
C GLY A 244 -1.55 5.90 -13.03
N GLU A 245 -1.36 5.90 -11.71
CA GLU A 245 -2.23 5.16 -10.78
C GLU A 245 -3.70 5.59 -10.89
N LEU A 246 -3.97 6.90 -10.99
CA LEU A 246 -5.31 7.45 -11.20
C LEU A 246 -5.95 6.89 -12.48
N LEU A 247 -5.21 6.88 -13.60
CA LEU A 247 -5.70 6.31 -14.85
C LEU A 247 -5.96 4.80 -14.73
N GLY A 248 -5.10 4.07 -14.00
CA GLY A 248 -5.29 2.64 -13.74
C GLY A 248 -6.54 2.36 -12.90
N ALA A 249 -6.76 3.15 -11.85
CA ALA A 249 -7.95 3.04 -11.00
C ALA A 249 -9.24 3.37 -11.78
N LEU A 250 -9.23 4.41 -12.62
CA LEU A 250 -10.32 4.73 -13.54
C LEU A 250 -10.59 3.60 -14.53
N PHE A 251 -9.52 2.99 -15.07
CA PHE A 251 -9.65 1.84 -15.97
C PHE A 251 -10.35 0.67 -15.27
N VAL A 252 -9.95 0.31 -14.05
CA VAL A 252 -10.63 -0.75 -13.29
C VAL A 252 -12.09 -0.41 -13.00
N PHE A 253 -12.38 0.84 -12.67
CA PHE A 253 -13.74 1.28 -12.38
C PHE A 253 -14.67 1.12 -13.60
N CYS A 254 -14.21 1.55 -14.79
CA CYS A 254 -14.97 1.51 -16.03
C CYS A 254 -15.02 0.11 -16.66
N PHE A 255 -13.90 -0.64 -16.62
CA PHE A 255 -13.70 -1.90 -17.35
C PHE A 255 -13.60 -3.11 -16.42
N ASN A 256 -14.27 -3.07 -15.28
CA ASN A 256 -14.21 -4.10 -14.25
C ASN A 256 -14.49 -5.52 -14.79
N ASP A 257 -15.37 -5.66 -15.77
CA ASP A 257 -15.81 -6.95 -16.32
C ASP A 257 -14.76 -7.60 -17.24
N ILE A 258 -13.76 -6.84 -17.70
CA ILE A 258 -12.66 -7.34 -18.53
C ILE A 258 -11.64 -8.12 -17.68
N ILE A 259 -11.43 -7.70 -16.43
CA ILE A 259 -10.40 -8.27 -15.55
C ILE A 259 -11.00 -9.46 -14.79
N LYS A 260 -10.67 -10.67 -15.23
CA LYS A 260 -11.21 -11.90 -14.62
C LYS A 260 -10.43 -12.33 -13.38
N SER A 261 -9.11 -12.10 -13.37
CA SER A 261 -8.23 -12.42 -12.25
C SER A 261 -7.20 -11.32 -12.01
N PRO A 262 -6.57 -11.29 -10.81
CA PRO A 262 -5.44 -10.39 -10.54
C PRO A 262 -4.17 -10.73 -11.33
N ILE A 263 -4.11 -11.88 -12.00
CA ILE A 263 -2.89 -12.38 -12.66
C ILE A 263 -2.46 -11.52 -13.83
N LEU A 264 -3.38 -11.20 -14.75
CA LEU A 264 -3.05 -10.40 -15.92
C LEU A 264 -2.54 -8.99 -15.54
N PRO A 265 -3.22 -8.23 -14.67
CA PRO A 265 -2.70 -6.97 -14.18
C PRO A 265 -1.30 -7.06 -13.56
N VAL A 266 -1.05 -8.07 -12.74
CA VAL A 266 0.26 -8.24 -12.06
C VAL A 266 1.37 -8.59 -13.05
N ARG A 267 1.09 -9.34 -14.11
CA ARG A 267 2.07 -9.60 -15.17
C ARG A 267 2.47 -8.31 -15.88
N PHE A 268 1.49 -7.48 -16.21
CA PHE A 268 1.75 -6.17 -16.79
C PHE A 268 2.50 -5.27 -15.83
N ASP A 269 2.16 -5.27 -14.55
CA ASP A 269 2.90 -4.54 -13.52
C ASP A 269 4.37 -4.92 -13.50
N ALA A 270 4.67 -6.22 -13.43
CA ALA A 270 6.04 -6.71 -13.48
C ALA A 270 6.78 -6.28 -14.77
N LEU A 271 6.12 -6.36 -15.94
CA LEU A 271 6.72 -5.97 -17.22
C LEU A 271 7.01 -4.46 -17.29
N MET A 272 6.10 -3.61 -16.80
CA MET A 272 6.27 -2.16 -16.86
C MET A 272 7.43 -1.67 -15.99
N LEU A 273 7.85 -2.43 -14.95
CA LEU A 273 9.07 -2.11 -14.18
C LEU A 273 10.32 -1.97 -15.07
N LEU A 274 10.37 -2.68 -16.20
CA LEU A 274 11.50 -2.64 -17.13
C LEU A 274 11.63 -1.30 -17.87
N ILE A 275 10.60 -0.44 -17.86
CA ILE A 275 10.70 0.90 -18.42
C ILE A 275 11.83 1.69 -17.74
N ILE A 276 12.07 1.48 -16.44
CA ILE A 276 13.13 2.18 -15.69
C ILE A 276 14.55 1.92 -16.25
N TRP A 277 14.73 0.89 -17.08
CA TRP A 277 16.01 0.48 -17.62
C TRP A 277 16.70 1.55 -18.49
N TYR A 278 15.97 2.54 -19.02
CA TYR A 278 16.60 3.63 -19.78
C TYR A 278 17.33 4.64 -18.89
N LEU A 279 16.94 4.80 -17.61
CA LEU A 279 17.46 5.86 -16.74
C LEU A 279 18.99 5.84 -16.56
N PRO A 280 19.66 4.68 -16.36
CA PRO A 280 21.12 4.63 -16.26
C PRO A 280 21.85 5.10 -17.53
N PHE A 281 21.18 5.11 -18.68
CA PHE A 281 21.75 5.52 -19.97
C PHE A 281 21.25 6.90 -20.41
N TYR A 282 20.47 7.57 -19.57
CA TYR A 282 19.84 8.84 -19.91
C TYR A 282 20.66 10.03 -19.39
N TYR A 283 21.07 10.92 -20.29
CA TYR A 283 21.91 12.09 -19.98
C TYR A 283 21.16 13.40 -20.29
N PRO A 284 20.19 13.81 -19.45
CA PRO A 284 19.45 15.04 -19.67
C PRO A 284 20.33 16.27 -19.37
N PRO A 285 20.16 17.38 -20.10
CA PRO A 285 20.63 18.69 -19.69
C PRO A 285 20.14 19.08 -18.30
N VAL A 286 21.05 19.64 -17.51
CA VAL A 286 20.79 20.10 -16.13
C VAL A 286 19.86 21.32 -16.12
N ASP A 287 19.17 21.54 -14.99
CA ASP A 287 18.36 22.74 -14.73
C ASP A 287 17.26 23.03 -15.77
N GLN A 288 16.79 22.00 -16.48
CA GLN A 288 15.66 22.09 -17.41
C GLN A 288 14.46 21.22 -16.99
N ILE A 289 13.36 21.88 -16.59
CA ILE A 289 12.16 21.21 -16.07
C ILE A 289 11.49 20.26 -17.07
N LYS A 290 11.66 20.50 -18.38
CA LYS A 290 11.12 19.64 -19.44
C LYS A 290 11.56 18.18 -19.26
N TYR A 291 12.78 17.94 -18.82
CA TYR A 291 13.29 16.57 -18.61
C TYR A 291 12.68 15.89 -17.40
N ALA A 292 12.31 16.64 -16.35
CA ALA A 292 11.53 16.10 -15.25
C ALA A 292 10.16 15.59 -15.73
N TRP A 293 9.50 16.34 -16.61
CA TRP A 293 8.23 15.91 -17.21
C TRP A 293 8.36 14.71 -18.14
N ILE A 294 9.45 14.60 -18.90
CA ILE A 294 9.73 13.41 -19.74
C ILE A 294 9.89 12.17 -18.85
N ILE A 295 10.65 12.28 -17.76
CA ILE A 295 10.82 11.16 -16.82
C ILE A 295 9.48 10.84 -16.15
N ALA A 296 8.74 11.85 -15.69
CA ALA A 296 7.41 11.67 -15.10
C ALA A 296 6.45 10.95 -16.07
N ALA A 297 6.48 11.29 -17.36
CA ALA A 297 5.67 10.63 -18.38
C ALA A 297 6.03 9.14 -18.53
N SER A 298 7.31 8.78 -18.39
CA SER A 298 7.74 7.38 -18.41
C SER A 298 7.28 6.58 -17.18
N LEU A 299 6.92 7.24 -16.08
CA LEU A 299 6.39 6.60 -14.87
C LEU A 299 4.87 6.35 -14.95
N ILE A 300 4.16 6.99 -15.88
CA ILE A 300 2.71 6.83 -16.05
C ILE A 300 2.32 5.37 -16.31
N PRO A 301 2.96 4.62 -17.24
CA PRO A 301 2.63 3.21 -17.45
C PRO A 301 2.89 2.35 -16.22
N ILE A 302 3.95 2.64 -15.46
CA ILE A 302 4.31 1.92 -14.23
C ILE A 302 3.22 2.12 -13.17
N GLY A 303 2.84 3.38 -12.91
CA GLY A 303 1.75 3.69 -11.99
C GLY A 303 0.43 3.08 -12.43
N PHE A 304 0.12 3.15 -13.73
CA PHE A 304 -1.10 2.57 -14.31
C PHE A 304 -1.23 1.08 -14.02
N THR A 305 -0.20 0.29 -14.35
CA THR A 305 -0.25 -1.16 -14.12
C THR A 305 -0.19 -1.52 -12.65
N SER A 306 0.56 -0.76 -11.84
CA SER A 306 0.64 -0.96 -10.40
C SER A 306 -0.72 -0.78 -9.73
N ALA A 307 -1.48 0.27 -10.08
CA ALA A 307 -2.82 0.48 -9.53
C ALA A 307 -3.81 -0.62 -9.94
N ILE A 308 -3.83 -1.03 -11.21
CA ILE A 308 -4.71 -2.12 -11.66
C ILE A 308 -4.35 -3.42 -10.93
N GLY A 309 -3.05 -3.71 -10.79
CA GLY A 309 -2.51 -4.83 -10.04
C GLY A 309 -2.98 -4.83 -8.58
N ASN A 310 -2.70 -3.73 -7.86
CA ASN A 310 -3.03 -3.56 -6.44
C ASN A 310 -4.53 -3.68 -6.18
N ILE A 311 -5.38 -2.97 -6.94
CA ILE A 311 -6.84 -3.01 -6.77
C ILE A 311 -7.38 -4.42 -7.02
N SER A 312 -6.87 -5.11 -8.05
CA SER A 312 -7.29 -6.47 -8.38
C SER A 312 -6.83 -7.49 -7.34
N LEU A 313 -5.61 -7.33 -6.83
CA LEU A 313 -5.01 -8.19 -5.81
C LEU A 313 -5.72 -8.03 -4.47
N ASP A 314 -5.97 -6.80 -4.04
CA ASP A 314 -6.72 -6.51 -2.82
C ASP A 314 -8.15 -7.07 -2.89
N ALA A 315 -8.85 -6.88 -4.02
CA ALA A 315 -10.18 -7.45 -4.21
C ALA A 315 -10.16 -8.99 -4.13
N TYR A 316 -9.15 -9.64 -4.70
CA TYR A 316 -8.97 -11.10 -4.64
C TYR A 316 -8.68 -11.61 -3.22
N ILE A 317 -7.79 -10.94 -2.48
CA ILE A 317 -7.46 -11.29 -1.09
C ILE A 317 -8.71 -11.13 -0.22
N GLN A 318 -9.42 -10.00 -0.38
CA GLN A 318 -10.66 -9.70 0.35
C GLN A 318 -11.74 -10.76 0.08
N SER A 319 -12.06 -11.04 -1.19
CA SER A 319 -13.11 -12.02 -1.53
C SER A 319 -12.76 -13.43 -1.07
N SER A 320 -11.49 -13.83 -1.21
CA SER A 320 -11.02 -15.17 -0.84
C SER A 320 -11.04 -15.40 0.67
N LEU A 321 -10.73 -14.38 1.47
CA LEU A 321 -10.63 -14.51 2.93
C LEU A 321 -11.96 -14.24 3.64
N THR A 322 -12.88 -13.48 3.06
CA THR A 322 -14.25 -13.36 3.57
C THR A 322 -14.96 -14.72 3.60
N ARG A 323 -14.67 -15.62 2.64
CA ARG A 323 -15.17 -17.01 2.66
C ARG A 323 -14.63 -17.82 3.85
N LEU A 324 -13.40 -17.54 4.29
CA LEU A 324 -12.72 -18.22 5.41
C LEU A 324 -13.03 -17.61 6.79
N GLU A 325 -13.65 -16.43 6.85
CA GLU A 325 -14.00 -15.75 8.11
C GLU A 325 -14.98 -16.55 8.99
N SER A 326 -15.71 -17.51 8.41
CA SER A 326 -16.63 -18.41 9.13
C SER A 326 -15.92 -19.38 10.09
N LYS A 327 -14.60 -19.61 9.96
CA LYS A 327 -13.86 -20.67 10.70
C LYS A 327 -13.10 -20.21 11.96
N HIS A 328 -12.88 -18.90 12.19
CA HIS A 328 -12.03 -18.41 13.30
C HIS A 328 -12.69 -17.31 14.16
N LYS A 329 -12.85 -17.56 15.48
CA LYS A 329 -13.64 -16.73 16.41
C LYS A 329 -12.95 -15.42 16.88
N TYR A 330 -11.62 -15.35 16.91
CA TYR A 330 -10.88 -14.26 17.58
C TYR A 330 -9.99 -13.39 16.69
N ILE A 331 -9.49 -13.90 15.57
CA ILE A 331 -8.61 -13.19 14.63
C ILE A 331 -9.21 -13.31 13.24
N SER A 332 -9.40 -12.17 12.56
CA SER A 332 -9.89 -12.16 11.17
C SER A 332 -8.79 -12.69 10.26
N PRO A 333 -9.03 -13.76 9.46
CA PRO A 333 -8.09 -14.25 8.45
C PRO A 333 -7.66 -13.17 7.47
N LEU A 334 -8.58 -12.29 7.05
CA LEU A 334 -8.28 -11.14 6.20
C LEU A 334 -7.26 -10.22 6.87
N GLY A 335 -7.53 -9.80 8.11
CA GLY A 335 -6.61 -8.97 8.87
C GLY A 335 -5.25 -9.63 9.08
N ALA A 336 -5.21 -10.94 9.32
CA ALA A 336 -3.98 -11.71 9.54
C ALA A 336 -3.10 -11.78 8.29
N VAL A 337 -3.66 -12.16 7.14
CA VAL A 337 -2.92 -12.26 5.87
C VAL A 337 -2.41 -10.90 5.42
N VAL A 338 -3.25 -9.86 5.46
CA VAL A 338 -2.83 -8.49 5.09
C VAL A 338 -1.72 -7.99 6.03
N SER A 339 -1.85 -8.25 7.35
CA SER A 339 -0.80 -7.89 8.31
C SER A 339 0.53 -8.58 8.01
N PHE A 340 0.50 -9.88 7.69
CA PHE A 340 1.71 -10.63 7.34
C PHE A 340 2.37 -10.08 6.07
N LEU A 341 1.64 -9.99 4.96
CA LEU A 341 2.17 -9.53 3.67
C LEU A 341 2.70 -8.09 3.73
N TYR A 342 1.97 -7.19 4.40
CA TYR A 342 2.40 -5.80 4.56
C TYR A 342 3.61 -5.67 5.49
N SER A 343 3.70 -6.48 6.56
CA SER A 343 4.90 -6.52 7.41
C SER A 343 6.13 -7.01 6.64
N THR A 344 5.97 -8.01 5.78
CA THR A 344 7.04 -8.49 4.90
C THR A 344 7.54 -7.37 3.99
N TYR A 345 6.62 -6.63 3.35
CA TYR A 345 6.97 -5.44 2.56
C TYR A 345 7.78 -4.42 3.37
N ILE A 346 7.32 -4.05 4.56
CA ILE A 346 8.00 -3.07 5.42
C ILE A 346 9.41 -3.56 5.75
N VAL A 347 9.58 -4.82 6.13
CA VAL A 347 10.89 -5.39 6.45
C VAL A 347 11.83 -5.35 5.23
N ILE A 348 11.35 -5.75 4.06
CA ILE A 348 12.13 -5.68 2.81
C ILE A 348 12.54 -4.22 2.55
N TYR A 349 11.59 -3.28 2.62
CA TYR A 349 11.85 -1.87 2.36
C TYR A 349 12.84 -1.27 3.36
N SER A 350 12.69 -1.57 4.65
CA SER A 350 13.57 -1.07 5.71
C SER A 350 15.01 -1.59 5.63
N ILE A 351 15.23 -2.78 5.05
CA ILE A 351 16.57 -3.33 4.83
C ILE A 351 17.16 -2.84 3.51
N ALA A 352 16.40 -2.98 2.43
CA ALA A 352 16.91 -2.69 1.08
C ALA A 352 17.18 -1.20 0.88
N ASN A 353 16.28 -0.32 1.34
CA ASN A 353 16.41 1.12 1.11
C ASN A 353 17.73 1.70 1.67
N PRO A 354 18.11 1.50 2.96
CA PRO A 354 19.38 2.02 3.47
C PRO A 354 20.62 1.42 2.78
N LEU A 355 20.60 0.12 2.46
CA LEU A 355 21.74 -0.55 1.82
C LEU A 355 21.98 -0.01 0.40
N LEU A 356 20.91 0.12 -0.38
CA LEU A 356 20.97 0.60 -1.75
C LEU A 356 21.28 2.11 -1.80
N GLY A 357 20.70 2.89 -0.90
CA GLY A 357 21.02 4.32 -0.74
C GLY A 357 22.50 4.53 -0.43
N LYS A 358 23.07 3.75 0.51
CA LYS A 358 24.50 3.79 0.83
C LYS A 358 25.38 3.44 -0.37
N HIS A 359 24.95 2.49 -1.21
CA HIS A 359 25.67 2.16 -2.44
C HIS A 359 25.65 3.32 -3.45
N ILE A 360 24.50 3.97 -3.65
CA ILE A 360 24.38 5.15 -4.53
C ILE A 360 25.30 6.27 -4.05
N ASP A 361 25.27 6.58 -2.75
CA ASP A 361 26.11 7.63 -2.17
C ASP A 361 27.61 7.30 -2.27
N TYR A 362 27.99 6.03 -2.05
CA TYR A 362 29.37 5.57 -2.23
C TYR A 362 29.87 5.80 -3.67
N VAL A 363 29.09 5.38 -4.66
CA VAL A 363 29.46 5.55 -6.08
C VAL A 363 29.55 7.02 -6.43
N TYR A 364 28.57 7.84 -6.00
CA TYR A 364 28.60 9.28 -6.22
C TYR A 364 29.85 9.94 -5.64
N ASN A 365 30.21 9.61 -4.41
CA ASN A 365 31.39 10.18 -3.75
C ASN A 365 32.70 9.79 -4.45
N LYS A 366 32.73 8.65 -5.14
CA LYS A 366 33.90 8.15 -5.86
C LYS A 366 34.02 8.72 -7.28
N THR A 367 32.92 8.85 -8.01
CA THR A 367 32.94 9.17 -9.45
C THR A 367 32.34 10.54 -9.78
N GLY A 368 31.68 11.20 -8.83
CA GLY A 368 30.89 12.41 -9.05
C GLY A 368 29.57 12.15 -9.78
N ASN A 369 29.21 10.89 -10.06
CA ASN A 369 28.05 10.54 -10.86
C ASN A 369 27.33 9.26 -10.36
N ILE A 370 26.04 9.10 -10.67
CA ILE A 370 25.21 7.97 -10.21
C ILE A 370 24.86 6.93 -11.29
N HIS A 371 25.19 7.14 -12.58
CA HIS A 371 24.76 6.20 -13.65
C HIS A 371 25.16 4.75 -13.36
N SER A 372 26.43 4.53 -12.97
CA SER A 372 26.91 3.18 -12.64
C SER A 372 26.18 2.57 -11.44
N ALA A 373 25.75 3.40 -10.47
CA ALA A 373 24.91 2.92 -9.36
C ALA A 373 23.51 2.55 -9.84
N LEU A 374 22.91 3.36 -10.71
CA LEU A 374 21.57 3.10 -11.26
C LEU A 374 21.52 1.82 -12.12
N ILE A 375 22.63 1.39 -12.72
CA ILE A 375 22.70 0.07 -13.40
C ILE A 375 22.36 -1.05 -12.42
N TYR A 376 22.94 -1.05 -11.22
CA TYR A 376 22.67 -2.10 -10.23
C TYR A 376 21.34 -1.90 -9.52
N VAL A 377 21.08 -0.65 -9.13
CA VAL A 377 20.03 -0.30 -8.17
C VAL A 377 18.66 -0.07 -8.84
N ALA A 378 18.65 0.38 -10.09
CA ALA A 378 17.43 0.58 -10.86
C ALA A 378 17.26 -0.52 -11.92
N ALA A 379 18.26 -0.77 -12.78
CA ALA A 379 18.12 -1.75 -13.86
C ALA A 379 18.17 -3.20 -13.35
N LEU A 380 19.30 -3.66 -12.80
CA LEU A 380 19.49 -5.06 -12.43
C LEU A 380 18.48 -5.52 -11.36
N GLN A 381 18.32 -4.74 -10.29
CA GLN A 381 17.37 -5.05 -9.23
C GLN A 381 15.93 -5.18 -9.75
N LEU A 382 15.45 -4.24 -10.55
CA LEU A 382 14.08 -4.31 -11.07
C LEU A 382 13.91 -5.45 -12.08
N THR A 383 14.94 -5.82 -12.85
CA THR A 383 14.91 -7.01 -13.69
C THR A 383 14.78 -8.30 -12.86
N ILE A 384 15.52 -8.42 -11.76
CA ILE A 384 15.39 -9.56 -10.85
C ILE A 384 13.98 -9.62 -10.26
N ILE A 385 13.44 -8.49 -9.80
CA ILE A 385 12.09 -8.44 -9.24
C ILE A 385 11.04 -8.74 -10.30
N PHE A 386 11.20 -8.23 -11.52
CA PHE A 386 10.37 -8.60 -12.68
C PHE A 386 10.33 -10.11 -12.86
N ILE A 387 11.48 -10.79 -12.92
CA ILE A 387 11.55 -12.25 -13.08
C ILE A 387 10.83 -12.96 -11.93
N LEU A 388 11.07 -12.56 -10.68
CA LEU A 388 10.45 -13.16 -9.51
C LEU A 388 8.92 -12.98 -9.50
N MET A 389 8.44 -11.76 -9.74
CA MET A 389 7.01 -11.46 -9.79
C MET A 389 6.35 -12.18 -10.94
N PHE A 390 6.92 -12.11 -12.14
CA PHE A 390 6.38 -12.74 -13.34
C PHE A 390 6.32 -14.27 -13.18
N ALA A 391 7.39 -14.91 -12.70
CA ALA A 391 7.41 -16.34 -12.42
C ALA A 391 6.37 -16.75 -11.36
N ALA A 392 6.21 -15.95 -10.30
CA ALA A 392 5.21 -16.21 -9.26
C ALA A 392 3.77 -16.20 -9.79
N THR A 393 3.49 -15.48 -10.90
CA THR A 393 2.16 -15.49 -11.51
C THR A 393 1.73 -16.84 -12.10
N PHE A 394 2.66 -17.79 -12.30
CA PHE A 394 2.35 -19.13 -12.85
C PHE A 394 2.10 -20.20 -11.78
N ILE A 395 2.28 -19.87 -10.50
CA ILE A 395 2.07 -20.81 -9.39
C ILE A 395 0.58 -21.19 -9.18
N PRO A 396 -0.39 -20.25 -9.26
CA PRO A 396 -1.81 -20.57 -9.05
C PRO A 396 -2.35 -21.56 -10.08
N LYS A 397 -3.31 -22.41 -9.67
CA LYS A 397 -4.00 -23.34 -10.59
C LYS A 397 -4.76 -22.54 -11.67
N GLY A 398 -4.63 -22.99 -12.92
CA GLY A 398 -5.27 -22.35 -14.08
C GLY A 398 -4.58 -21.07 -14.57
N ALA A 399 -3.42 -20.69 -14.02
CA ALA A 399 -2.79 -19.40 -14.32
C ALA A 399 -2.11 -19.28 -15.70
N ILE A 400 -1.97 -20.37 -16.47
CA ILE A 400 -1.19 -20.38 -17.72
C ILE A 400 -1.84 -19.52 -18.83
N ALA A 401 -3.17 -19.38 -18.82
CA ALA A 401 -3.86 -18.52 -19.77
C ALA A 401 -3.47 -17.04 -19.63
N PHE A 402 -3.68 -16.25 -20.69
CA PHE A 402 -3.37 -14.82 -20.70
C PHE A 402 -4.19 -14.04 -19.65
N ASN A 403 -5.52 -14.22 -19.64
CA ASN A 403 -6.44 -13.68 -18.64
C ASN A 403 -7.19 -14.84 -17.94
N PRO A 404 -6.52 -15.56 -17.02
CA PRO A 404 -7.06 -16.79 -16.46
C PRO A 404 -8.23 -16.50 -15.52
N VAL A 405 -9.13 -17.47 -15.37
CA VAL A 405 -10.06 -17.55 -14.24
C VAL A 405 -9.42 -18.48 -13.22
N LEU A 406 -9.21 -18.00 -11.99
CA LEU A 406 -8.58 -18.81 -10.96
C LEU A 406 -9.58 -19.87 -10.47
N ILE A 407 -9.13 -21.13 -10.46
CA ILE A 407 -9.92 -22.27 -9.96
C ILE A 407 -9.76 -22.31 -8.44
N ASP A 408 -10.89 -22.31 -7.71
CA ASP A 408 -10.90 -22.35 -6.25
C ASP A 408 -10.94 -23.81 -5.77
N GLU A 409 -9.99 -24.21 -4.91
CA GLU A 409 -9.91 -25.59 -4.39
C GLU A 409 -11.12 -25.95 -3.51
N ASP A 410 -11.71 -24.95 -2.85
CA ASP A 410 -12.96 -25.08 -2.08
C ASP A 410 -14.18 -25.32 -2.98
N ASP A 411 -14.19 -24.74 -4.20
CA ASP A 411 -15.29 -24.93 -5.16
C ASP A 411 -15.20 -26.33 -5.82
N GLU A 412 -13.98 -26.87 -6.02
CA GLU A 412 -13.78 -28.28 -6.44
C GLU A 412 -14.19 -29.29 -5.36
N THR A 413 -13.84 -29.05 -4.09
CA THR A 413 -14.23 -29.95 -3.00
C THR A 413 -15.73 -29.91 -2.74
N MET A 414 -16.36 -28.73 -2.77
CA MET A 414 -17.82 -28.60 -2.66
C MET A 414 -18.56 -29.22 -3.85
N ALA A 415 -18.04 -29.07 -5.08
CA ALA A 415 -18.61 -29.70 -6.26
C ALA A 415 -18.50 -31.23 -6.19
N ASN A 416 -17.36 -31.75 -5.75
CA ASN A 416 -17.16 -33.19 -5.55
C ASN A 416 -18.04 -33.73 -4.41
N ASP A 417 -18.11 -33.06 -3.26
CA ASP A 417 -18.99 -33.44 -2.13
C ASP A 417 -20.47 -33.46 -2.53
N ASN A 418 -20.91 -32.47 -3.32
CA ASN A 418 -22.30 -32.41 -3.79
C ASN A 418 -22.59 -33.49 -4.83
N THR A 419 -21.62 -33.82 -5.68
CA THR A 419 -21.73 -34.89 -6.67
C THR A 419 -21.74 -36.26 -5.99
N GLU A 420 -20.91 -36.45 -4.96
CA GLU A 420 -20.85 -37.68 -4.16
C GLU A 420 -22.14 -37.88 -3.33
N LYS A 421 -22.68 -36.80 -2.73
CA LYS A 421 -24.01 -36.83 -2.09
C LYS A 421 -25.13 -37.13 -3.07
N LEU A 422 -25.09 -36.57 -4.27
CA LEU A 422 -26.10 -36.85 -5.31
C LEU A 422 -26.04 -38.31 -5.74
N ASN A 423 -24.84 -38.86 -5.90
CA ASN A 423 -24.64 -40.28 -6.24
C ASN A 423 -25.11 -41.20 -5.11
N MET A 424 -24.84 -40.87 -3.84
CA MET A 424 -25.38 -41.63 -2.70
C MET A 424 -26.91 -41.61 -2.66
N ILE A 425 -27.55 -40.47 -2.96
CA ILE A 425 -29.02 -40.38 -3.02
C ILE A 425 -29.57 -41.18 -4.21
N LEU A 426 -28.87 -41.22 -5.34
CA LEU A 426 -29.28 -42.02 -6.49
C LEU A 426 -29.17 -43.52 -6.20
N ASP A 427 -28.08 -43.96 -5.57
CA ASP A 427 -27.89 -45.36 -5.18
C ASP A 427 -28.92 -45.82 -4.12
N GLU A 428 -29.23 -44.98 -3.12
CA GLU A 428 -30.25 -45.28 -2.10
C GLU A 428 -31.67 -45.40 -2.71
N ASN A 429 -31.95 -44.67 -3.78
CA ASN A 429 -33.24 -44.77 -4.49
C ASN A 429 -33.32 -45.98 -5.42
N VAL A 430 -32.19 -46.45 -5.97
CA VAL A 430 -32.12 -47.70 -6.74
C VAL A 430 -32.36 -48.91 -5.83
N ASP A 431 -31.77 -48.93 -4.64
CA ASP A 431 -32.02 -50.00 -3.66
C ASP A 431 -33.48 -50.03 -3.17
N ARG A 432 -34.11 -48.86 -2.98
CA ARG A 432 -35.54 -48.78 -2.62
C ARG A 432 -36.49 -49.13 -3.77
N GLY A 433 -36.10 -48.86 -5.02
CA GLY A 433 -36.86 -49.26 -6.21
C GLY A 433 -36.90 -50.77 -6.40
N THR A 434 -35.81 -51.46 -6.07
CA THR A 434 -35.68 -52.92 -6.22
C THR A 434 -36.53 -53.70 -5.19
N ILE A 435 -36.79 -53.11 -4.02
CA ILE A 435 -37.65 -53.71 -2.98
C ILE A 435 -39.15 -53.53 -3.28
N ALA A 436 -39.53 -52.57 -4.12
CA ALA A 436 -40.92 -52.31 -4.47
C ALA A 436 -41.49 -53.23 -5.58
N GLU A 437 -40.64 -53.94 -6.33
CA GLU A 437 -41.06 -54.91 -7.36
C GLU A 437 -41.12 -56.37 -6.86
N THR A 438 -40.91 -56.63 -5.57
CA THR A 438 -40.98 -57.98 -4.97
C THR A 438 -42.03 -58.12 -3.85
N LYS A 439 -43.20 -57.49 -4.00
CA LYS A 439 -44.39 -57.81 -3.19
C LYS A 439 -45.64 -58.04 -4.02
#